data_AF-A0A1L3FAM1-F1
#
_entry.id   AF-A0A1L3FAM1-F1
#
_cell.length_a   1.000
_cell.length_b   1.000
_cell.length_c   1.000
_cell.angle_alpha   90.00
_cell.angle_beta   90.00
_cell.angle_gamma   90.00
#
_symmetry.space_group_name_H-M   'P 1'
#
loop_
_entity.id
_entity.type
_entity.pdbx_description
1 polymer ?
#
loop_
_entity_poly.entity_id
_entity_poly.type
_entity_poly.pdbx_seq_one_letter_code
_entity_poly.pdbx_strand_id
1 'polypeptide(L)' 'MNRLMAIRSQEFLCRERAALDSERRAFWLAQAQEWEQRALDEIAHHFRECNLVQAELTAA' A
#
# COMPACT_ATOMS: atom_id res chain seq x y z
N MET A 1 -3.28 -3.11 -10.49
CA MET A 1 -3.36 -1.64 -10.34
C MET A 1 -4.55 -1.13 -9.50
N ASN A 2 -5.79 -1.61 -9.70
CA ASN A 2 -6.95 -1.12 -8.93
C ASN A 2 -6.86 -1.36 -7.41
N ARG A 3 -6.26 -2.47 -6.99
CA ARG A 3 -6.07 -2.81 -5.58
C ARG A 3 -5.10 -1.85 -4.87
N LEU A 4 -3.96 -1.54 -5.50
CA LEU A 4 -2.99 -0.56 -4.98
C LEU A 4 -3.61 0.84 -4.81
N MET A 5 -4.41 1.29 -5.77
CA MET A 5 -5.11 2.58 -5.66
C MET A 5 -6.11 2.58 -4.50
N ALA A 6 -6.86 1.50 -4.31
CA ALA A 6 -7.77 1.37 -3.17
C ALA A 6 -7.03 1.41 -1.82
N ILE A 7 -5.88 0.72 -1.72
CA ILE A 7 -5.04 0.75 -0.52
C ILE A 7 -4.53 2.17 -0.23
N ARG A 8 -4.03 2.87 -1.25
CA ARG A 8 -3.53 4.26 -1.12
C ARG A 8 -4.64 5.24 -0.75
N SER A 9 -5.86 5.03 -1.24
CA SER A 9 -7.01 5.84 -0.84
C SER A 9 -7.37 5.66 0.65
N GLN A 10 -7.28 4.43 1.18
CA GLN A 10 -7.51 4.17 2.60
C GLN A 10 -6.42 4.77 3.50
N GLU A 11 -5.16 4.69 3.08
CA GLU A 11 -4.03 5.36 3.75
C GLU A 11 -4.28 6.86 3.86
N PHE A 12 -4.65 7.50 2.75
CA PHE A 12 -4.93 8.93 2.70
C PHE A 12 -6.06 9.33 3.66
N LEU A 13 -7.18 8.60 3.65
CA LEU A 13 -8.29 8.83 4.57
C LEU A 13 -7.87 8.73 6.04
N CYS A 14 -7.00 7.77 6.38
CA CYS A 14 -6.47 7.63 7.74
C CYS A 14 -5.62 8.85 8.13
N ARG A 15 -4.80 9.38 7.21
CA ARG A 15 -4.01 10.60 7.48
C ARG A 15 -4.89 11.85 7.62
N GLU A 16 -5.93 11.99 6.80
CA GLU A 16 -6.91 13.08 6.95
C GLU A 16 -7.60 13.00 8.32
N ARG A 17 -8.04 11.81 8.73
CA ARG A 17 -8.62 11.62 10.06
C ARG A 17 -7.64 11.95 11.19
N ALA A 18 -6.39 11.55 11.07
CA ALA A 18 -5.35 11.89 12.05
C ALA A 18 -5.13 13.41 12.19
N ALA A 19 -5.36 14.18 11.12
CA ALA A 19 -5.26 15.64 11.14
C ALA A 19 -6.47 16.31 11.81
N LEU A 20 -7.66 15.72 11.67
CA LEU A 20 -8.92 16.26 12.19
C LEU A 20 -9.26 15.79 13.61
N ASP A 21 -8.82 14.59 13.99
CA ASP A 21 -9.11 13.95 15.28
C ASP A 21 -7.83 13.87 16.12
N SER A 22 -7.60 14.92 16.93
CA SER A 22 -6.41 15.04 17.78
C SER A 22 -6.40 14.03 18.94
N GLU A 23 -7.57 13.62 19.42
CA GLU A 23 -7.72 12.65 20.51
C GLU A 23 -7.28 11.25 20.08
N ARG A 24 -7.64 10.84 18.85
CA ARG A 24 -7.28 9.54 18.29
C ARG A 24 -6.20 9.62 17.23
N ARG A 25 -5.44 10.71 17.17
CA ARG A 25 -4.41 10.93 16.16
C ARG A 25 -3.44 9.76 16.05
N ALA A 26 -2.94 9.26 17.18
CA ALA A 26 -2.00 8.14 17.20
C ALA A 26 -2.61 6.85 16.60
N PHE A 27 -3.89 6.58 16.89
CA PHE A 27 -4.62 5.45 16.32
C PHE A 27 -4.75 5.58 14.80
N TRP A 28 -5.16 6.75 14.31
CA TRP A 28 -5.30 7.00 12.88
C TRP A 28 -3.96 6.94 12.13
N LEU A 29 -2.88 7.41 12.75
CA LEU A 29 -1.53 7.29 12.20
C LEU A 29 -1.05 5.84 12.13
N ALA A 30 -1.31 5.03 13.15
CA ALA A 30 -0.98 3.60 13.13
C ALA A 30 -1.75 2.89 11.99
N GLN A 31 -3.03 3.18 11.82
CA GLN A 31 -3.83 2.65 10.71
C GLN A 31 -3.29 3.12 9.34
N ALA A 32 -2.89 4.38 9.21
CA ALA A 32 -2.26 4.87 7.98
C ALA A 32 -0.97 4.10 7.66
N GLN A 33 -0.14 3.84 8.67
CA GLN A 33 1.11 3.09 8.50
C GLN A 33 0.87 1.62 8.09
N GLU A 34 -0.17 0.97 8.61
CA GLU A 34 -0.57 -0.38 8.17
C GLU A 34 -0.99 -0.39 6.69
N TRP A 35 -1.75 0.62 6.24
CA TRP A 35 -2.13 0.74 4.83
C TRP A 35 -0.94 1.04 3.92
N GLU A 36 -0.01 1.88 4.37
CA GLU A 36 1.24 2.14 3.66
C GLU A 36 2.05 0.86 3.48
N GLN A 37 2.19 0.05 4.54
CA GLN A 37 2.90 -1.23 4.46
C GLN A 37 2.22 -2.19 3.47
N ARG A 38 0.89 -2.29 3.50
CA ARG A 38 0.13 -3.11 2.53
C ARG A 38 0.34 -2.66 1.09
N ALA A 39 0.47 -1.35 0.85
CA ALA A 39 0.75 -0.83 -0.49
C ALA A 39 2.16 -1.23 -0.96
N LEU A 40 3.15 -1.18 -0.06
CA LEU A 40 4.51 -1.61 -0.36
C LEU A 40 4.57 -3.11 -0.65
N ASP A 41 3.84 -3.92 0.12
CA ASP A 41 3.77 -5.37 -0.09
C ASP A 41 3.14 -5.72 -1.45
N GLU A 42 2.08 -5.02 -1.85
CA GLU A 42 1.44 -5.16 -3.17
C GLU A 42 2.39 -4.77 -4.31
N ILE A 43 3.13 -3.66 -4.17
CA ILE A 43 4.13 -3.22 -5.15
C ILE A 43 5.24 -4.27 -5.26
N ALA A 44 5.76 -4.76 -4.14
CA ALA A 44 6.81 -5.77 -4.11
C ALA A 44 6.33 -7.11 -4.71
N HIS A 45 5.07 -7.48 -4.48
CA HIS A 45 4.47 -8.65 -5.09
C HIS A 45 4.42 -8.52 -6.62
N HIS A 46 3.86 -7.43 -7.14
CA HIS A 46 3.82 -7.19 -8.58
C HIS A 46 5.20 -7.11 -9.22
N PHE A 47 6.18 -6.50 -8.54
CA PHE A 47 7.56 -6.47 -9.04
C PHE A 47 8.14 -7.88 -9.16
N ARG A 48 7.91 -8.75 -8.16
CA ARG A 48 8.33 -10.16 -8.21
C ARG A 48 7.64 -10.92 -9.33
N GLU A 49 6.33 -10.75 -9.51
CA GLU A 49 5.57 -11.38 -10.59
C GLU A 49 6.12 -10.98 -11.97
N CYS A 50 6.32 -9.68 -12.21
CA CYS A 50 6.87 -9.19 -13.48
C CYS A 50 8.27 -9.75 -13.77
N ASN A 51 9.13 -9.80 -12.74
CA ASN A 51 10.48 -10.35 -12.92
C ASN A 51 10.46 -11.86 -13.20
N LEU A 52 9.51 -12.60 -12.63
CA LEU A 52 9.35 -14.03 -12.88
C LEU A 52 8.92 -14.27 -14.34
N VAL A 53 7.91 -13.54 -14.81
CA VAL A 53 7.44 -13.60 -16.21
C VAL A 53 8.54 -13.21 -17.19
N GLN A 54 9.32 -12.18 -16.87
CA GLN A 54 10.44 -11.77 -17.71
C GLN A 54 11.55 -12.84 -17.78
N ALA A 55 11.84 -13.51 -16.66
CA ALA A 55 12.81 -14.60 -16.60
C ALA A 55 12.37 -15.82 -17.43
N GLU A 56 11.08 -16.19 -17.36
CA GLU A 56 10.50 -17.26 -18.19
C GLU A 56 10.55 -16.92 -19.69
N LEU A 57 10.26 -15.68 -20.08
CA LEU A 57 10.35 -15.22 -21.46
C LEU A 57 11.79 -15.15 -22.00
N THR A 58 12.78 -14.94 -21.13
CA THR A 58 14.20 -14.89 -21.54
C THR A 58 14.88 -16.26 -21.54
N ALA A 59 14.28 -17.26 -20.90
CA ALA A 59 14.76 -18.64 -20.89
C ALA A 59 14.17 -19.51 -22.02
N ALA A 60 13.18 -19.01 -22.77
CA ALA A 60 12.54 -19.65 -23.91
C ALA A 60 13.16 -19.22 -25.25
#